data_AF-A0A1B6LT92-F1
#
_entry.id   AF-A0A1B6LT92-F1
#
_cell.length_a   1.000
_cell.length_b   1.000
_cell.length_c   1.000
_cell.angle_alpha   90.00
_cell.angle_beta   90.00
_cell.angle_gamma   90.00
#
_symmetry.space_group_name_H-M   'P 1'
#
loop_
_entity.id
_entity.type
_entity.pdbx_description
1 polymer ?
#
loop_
_entity_poly.entity_id
_entity_poly.type
_entity_poly.pdbx_seq_one_letter_code
_entity_poly.pdbx_strand_id
1 'polypeptide(L)'
;KELAPAGWKWGGCSVDAGYGMRLARRFLDAREIEADARSLMNLHNNKAGRKAVRQSLVTECKCHGVSGSCTMKTCWKTLPSFRVIGDNLMRKYWRARPVVAMPSPRGLALSVRRGRAAQGVTTPKKSD
;
A
#
# COMPACT_ATOMS: atom_id res chain seq x y z
N LYS A 1 -2.18 27.74 25.92
CA LYS A 1 -2.39 26.77 24.82
C LYS A 1 -3.14 25.59 25.42
N GLU A 2 -4.46 25.62 25.34
CA GLU A 2 -5.37 24.67 26.00
C GLU A 2 -5.05 23.21 25.66
N LEU A 3 -5.13 22.34 26.66
CA LEU A 3 -5.19 20.91 26.46
C LEU A 3 -6.51 20.60 25.75
N ALA A 4 -6.46 19.96 24.60
CA ALA A 4 -7.67 19.46 23.96
C ALA A 4 -8.42 18.54 24.94
N PRO A 5 -9.77 18.57 24.99
CA PRO A 5 -10.59 17.84 25.95
C PRO A 5 -10.41 16.30 25.94
N ALA A 6 -9.63 15.76 25.00
CA ALA A 6 -9.31 14.34 24.86
C ALA A 6 -7.94 13.91 25.44
N GLY A 7 -7.18 14.76 26.13
CA GLY A 7 -5.91 14.37 26.76
C GLY A 7 -4.75 14.09 25.77
N TRP A 8 -4.93 14.41 24.49
CA TRP A 8 -3.87 14.32 23.47
C TRP A 8 -3.97 15.41 22.41
N LYS A 9 -2.84 15.72 21.77
CA LYS A 9 -2.74 16.69 20.68
C LYS A 9 -1.96 16.13 19.49
N TRP A 10 -2.28 16.58 18.28
CA TRP A 10 -1.41 16.38 17.12
C TRP A 10 -0.15 17.24 17.26
N GLY A 11 1.00 16.66 16.92
CA GLY A 11 2.29 17.36 16.92
C GLY A 11 3.39 16.46 16.38
N GLY A 12 4.66 16.79 16.64
CA GLY A 12 5.80 16.03 16.10
C GLY A 12 5.99 16.18 14.59
N CYS A 13 6.75 15.26 13.99
CA CYS A 13 7.01 15.23 12.55
C CYS A 13 6.23 14.06 11.94
N SER A 14 5.05 14.35 11.38
CA SER A 14 4.28 13.33 10.65
C SER A 14 4.91 13.08 9.29
N VAL A 15 5.02 11.81 8.89
CA VAL A 15 5.53 11.45 7.57
C VAL A 15 4.64 12.02 6.46
N ASP A 16 5.23 12.66 5.46
CA ASP A 16 4.51 13.07 4.24
C ASP A 16 4.41 11.88 3.27
N ALA A 17 3.54 10.93 3.61
CA ALA A 17 3.22 9.83 2.72
C ALA A 17 2.62 10.33 1.39
N GLY A 18 1.97 11.49 1.36
CA GLY A 18 1.39 12.07 0.15
C GLY A 18 2.46 12.39 -0.88
N TYR A 19 3.53 13.06 -0.47
CA TYR A 19 4.70 13.32 -1.30
C TYR A 19 5.33 12.02 -1.80
N GLY A 20 5.60 11.07 -0.89
CA GLY A 20 6.17 9.77 -1.27
C GLY A 20 5.34 9.02 -2.31
N MET A 21 4.00 9.04 -2.19
CA MET A 21 3.11 8.41 -3.16
C MET A 21 3.14 9.11 -4.53
N ARG A 22 3.26 10.45 -4.57
CA ARG A 22 3.36 11.21 -5.82
C ARG A 22 4.68 10.93 -6.53
N LEU A 23 5.79 10.94 -5.79
CA LEU A 23 7.12 10.63 -6.33
C LEU A 23 7.16 9.21 -6.89
N ALA A 24 6.73 8.22 -6.10
CA ALA A 24 6.70 6.83 -6.52
C ALA A 24 5.81 6.61 -7.74
N ARG A 25 4.69 7.33 -7.87
CA ARG A 25 3.87 7.30 -9.09
C ARG A 25 4.64 7.84 -10.29
N ARG A 26 5.22 9.04 -10.18
CA ARG A 26 5.95 9.67 -11.28
C ARG A 26 7.11 8.81 -11.76
N PHE A 27 7.86 8.20 -10.84
CA PHE A 27 9.05 7.43 -11.19
C PHE A 27 8.73 6.01 -11.69
N LEU A 28 7.89 5.25 -10.96
CA LEU A 28 7.64 3.84 -11.28
C LEU A 28 6.70 3.66 -12.46
N ASP A 29 5.74 4.58 -12.65
CA ASP A 29 4.76 4.45 -13.74
C ASP A 29 5.27 5.07 -15.05
N ALA A 30 6.39 5.81 -15.05
CA ALA A 30 6.95 6.48 -16.23
C ALA A 30 7.38 5.52 -17.35
N ARG A 31 7.70 4.26 -17.02
CA ARG A 31 8.11 3.25 -18.01
C ARG A 31 6.94 2.46 -18.58
N GLU A 32 5.73 2.64 -18.06
CA GLU A 32 4.54 1.85 -18.43
C GLU A 32 3.70 2.58 -19.48
N ILE A 33 4.29 2.89 -20.63
CA ILE A 33 3.70 3.73 -21.69
C ILE A 33 3.00 2.93 -22.81
N GLU A 34 3.38 1.67 -23.01
CA GLU A 34 2.96 0.85 -24.16
C GLU A 34 1.47 0.46 -24.14
N ALA A 35 0.79 0.66 -23.00
CA ALA A 35 -0.62 0.29 -22.79
C ALA A 35 -0.96 -1.18 -23.12
N ASP A 36 0.06 -2.05 -23.17
CA ASP A 36 -0.09 -3.48 -23.38
C ASP A 36 -0.54 -4.19 -22.10
N ALA A 37 -0.80 -5.49 -22.20
CA ALA A 37 -1.25 -6.29 -21.06
C ALA A 37 -0.27 -6.22 -19.88
N ARG A 38 1.05 -6.17 -20.16
CA ARG A 38 2.09 -6.12 -19.15
C ARG A 38 2.11 -4.77 -18.45
N SER A 39 2.09 -3.66 -19.19
CA SER A 39 2.07 -2.32 -18.62
C SER A 39 0.83 -2.05 -17.80
N LEU A 40 -0.35 -2.54 -18.22
CA LEU A 40 -1.55 -2.48 -17.40
C LEU A 40 -1.40 -3.26 -16.08
N MET A 41 -0.74 -4.41 -16.10
CA MET A 41 -0.49 -5.22 -14.91
C MET A 41 0.52 -4.53 -13.98
N ASN A 42 1.59 -3.98 -14.54
CA ASN A 42 2.60 -3.23 -13.79
C ASN A 42 2.00 -2.00 -13.11
N LEU A 43 1.21 -1.19 -13.84
CA LEU A 43 0.50 -0.03 -13.27
C LEU A 43 -0.43 -0.44 -12.11
N HIS A 44 -1.14 -1.56 -12.25
CA HIS A 44 -1.96 -2.12 -11.18
C HIS A 44 -1.12 -2.49 -9.95
N ASN A 45 -0.04 -3.25 -10.15
CA ASN A 45 0.82 -3.73 -9.07
C ASN A 45 1.57 -2.58 -8.37
N ASN A 46 2.07 -1.59 -9.13
CA ASN A 46 2.69 -0.38 -8.60
C ASN A 46 1.70 0.40 -7.72
N LYS A 47 0.45 0.54 -8.18
CA LYS A 47 -0.62 1.16 -7.38
C LYS A 47 -0.95 0.35 -6.12
N ALA A 48 -0.93 -0.97 -6.20
CA ALA A 48 -1.15 -1.85 -5.05
C ALA A 48 -0.05 -1.68 -3.99
N GLY A 49 1.22 -1.60 -4.40
CA GLY A 49 2.37 -1.33 -3.53
C GLY A 49 2.23 0.01 -2.80
N ARG A 50 1.97 1.09 -3.54
CA ARG A 50 1.71 2.42 -2.96
C ARG A 50 0.54 2.41 -1.96
N LYS A 51 -0.55 1.71 -2.30
CA LYS A 51 -1.70 1.58 -1.40
C LYS A 51 -1.32 0.81 -0.12
N ALA A 52 -0.53 -0.26 -0.22
CA ALA A 52 -0.07 -1.01 0.95
C ALA A 52 0.73 -0.13 1.93
N VAL A 53 1.64 0.71 1.42
CA VAL A 53 2.38 1.68 2.24
C VAL A 53 1.42 2.66 2.92
N ARG A 54 0.55 3.33 2.15
CA ARG A 54 -0.37 4.35 2.68
C ARG A 54 -1.35 3.79 3.72
N GLN A 55 -1.83 2.56 3.52
CA GLN A 55 -2.76 1.90 4.44
C GLN A 55 -2.09 1.37 5.70
N SER A 56 -0.76 1.26 5.72
CA SER A 56 -0.01 0.75 6.87
C SER A 56 0.43 1.86 7.83
N LEU A 57 0.13 3.13 7.56
CA LEU A 57 0.49 4.25 8.43
C LEU A 57 -0.11 4.07 9.83
N VAL A 58 0.73 4.22 10.84
CA VAL A 58 0.35 4.12 12.25
C VAL A 58 0.37 5.50 12.90
N THR A 59 -0.43 5.66 13.95
CA THR A 59 -0.31 6.82 14.84
C THR A 59 0.57 6.40 16.01
N GLU A 60 1.70 7.06 16.17
CA GLU A 60 2.53 6.94 17.35
C GLU A 60 2.29 8.13 18.28
N CYS A 61 2.45 7.90 19.58
CA CYS A 61 2.26 8.93 20.60
C CYS A 61 3.39 8.88 21.62
N LYS A 62 3.83 10.05 22.09
CA LYS A 62 4.72 10.21 23.24
C LYS A 62 3.99 10.85 24.40
N CYS A 63 4.13 10.24 25.57
CA CYS A 63 3.54 10.73 26.82
C CYS A 63 4.47 11.75 27.49
N HIS A 64 3.89 12.78 28.08
CA HIS A 64 4.58 13.94 28.66
C HIS A 64 4.05 14.33 30.04
N GLY A 65 3.26 13.47 30.70
CA GLY A 65 2.75 13.74 32.04
C GLY A 65 3.79 13.52 33.14
N VAL A 66 3.49 14.03 34.34
CA VAL A 66 4.35 13.87 35.53
C VAL A 66 4.63 12.39 35.77
N SER A 67 5.88 12.06 36.10
CA SER A 67 6.38 10.69 36.30
C SER A 67 6.16 9.75 35.11
N GLY A 68 6.07 10.29 33.88
CA GLY A 68 5.87 9.50 32.66
C GLY A 68 4.40 9.13 32.38
N SER A 69 3.44 9.70 33.11
CA SER A 69 2.02 9.47 32.86
C SER A 69 1.59 9.97 31.46
N CYS A 70 0.55 9.35 30.91
CA CYS A 70 -0.01 9.70 29.59
C CYS A 70 -1.21 10.65 29.67
N THR A 71 -1.36 11.39 30.78
CA THR A 71 -2.42 12.41 30.97
C THR A 71 -2.37 13.50 29.90
N MET A 72 -1.17 13.80 29.40
CA MET A 72 -0.94 14.54 28.17
C MET A 72 -0.01 13.75 27.25
N LYS A 73 -0.42 13.56 25.99
CA LYS A 73 0.42 12.96 24.95
C LYS A 73 0.37 13.73 23.64
N THR A 74 1.46 13.66 22.89
CA THR A 74 1.56 14.21 21.53
C THR A 74 1.63 13.05 20.55
N CYS A 75 0.83 13.07 19.50
CA CYS A 75 0.80 12.01 18.49
C CYS A 75 1.14 12.51 17.08
N TRP A 76 1.77 11.65 16.27
CA TRP A 76 2.10 11.88 14.86
C TRP A 76 1.84 10.63 14.03
N LYS A 77 1.73 10.80 12.70
CA LYS A 77 1.69 9.68 11.76
C LYS A 77 3.10 9.24 11.39
N THR A 78 3.36 7.95 11.41
CA THR A 78 4.62 7.37 10.95
C THR A 78 4.40 6.10 10.12
N LEU A 79 5.45 5.64 9.47
CA LEU A 79 5.49 4.34 8.80
C LEU A 79 5.84 3.24 9.82
N PRO A 80 5.22 2.06 9.72
CA PRO A 80 5.67 0.90 10.48
C PRO A 80 6.99 0.38 9.89
N SER A 81 7.58 -0.62 10.52
CA SER A 81 8.71 -1.33 9.92
C SER A 81 8.32 -1.88 8.53
N PHE A 82 9.27 -1.83 7.59
CA PHE A 82 8.98 -2.24 6.21
C PHE A 82 8.59 -3.72 6.09
N ARG A 83 8.99 -4.55 7.06
CA ARG A 83 8.58 -5.95 7.17
C ARG A 83 7.06 -6.11 7.20
N VAL A 84 6.35 -5.26 7.95
CA VAL A 84 4.87 -5.29 8.03
C VAL A 84 4.24 -5.04 6.65
N ILE A 85 4.81 -4.12 5.88
CA ILE A 85 4.36 -3.82 4.51
C ILE A 85 4.67 -5.01 3.59
N GLY A 86 5.86 -5.59 3.71
CA GLY A 86 6.27 -6.80 2.99
C GLY A 86 5.33 -7.98 3.24
N ASP A 87 5.00 -8.27 4.50
CA ASP A 87 4.08 -9.35 4.87
C ASP A 87 2.66 -9.11 4.34
N ASN A 88 2.20 -7.85 4.31
CA ASN A 88 0.92 -7.49 3.68
C ASN A 88 0.94 -7.77 2.18
N LEU A 89 2.00 -7.34 1.48
CA LEU A 89 2.16 -7.61 0.05
C LEU A 89 2.31 -9.10 -0.24
N MET A 90 3.00 -9.85 0.61
CA MET A 90 3.17 -11.30 0.47
C MET A 90 1.83 -12.04 0.62
N ARG A 91 0.97 -11.62 1.56
CA ARG A 91 -0.41 -12.15 1.65
C ARG A 91 -1.24 -11.85 0.41
N LYS A 92 -1.03 -10.70 -0.25
CA LYS A 92 -1.70 -10.36 -1.52
C LYS A 92 -1.16 -11.21 -2.67
N TYR A 93 0.16 -11.44 -2.70
CA TYR A 93 0.81 -12.30 -3.68
C TYR A 93 0.20 -13.71 -3.69
N TRP A 94 0.09 -14.36 -2.51
CA TRP A 94 -0.49 -15.70 -2.40
C TRP A 94 -1.97 -15.81 -2.81
N ARG A 95 -2.69 -14.69 -2.82
CA ARG A 95 -4.12 -14.62 -3.18
C ARG A 95 -4.35 -13.95 -4.54
N ALA A 96 -3.28 -13.65 -5.27
CA ALA A 96 -3.37 -13.01 -6.57
C ALA A 96 -4.14 -13.92 -7.54
N ARG A 97 -4.95 -13.31 -8.41
CA ARG A 97 -5.77 -14.03 -9.38
C ARG A 97 -5.20 -13.87 -10.77
N PRO A 98 -5.22 -14.92 -11.61
CA PRO A 98 -4.86 -14.78 -13.01
C PRO A 98 -5.86 -13.87 -13.71
N VAL A 99 -5.33 -13.01 -14.57
CA VAL A 99 -6.09 -12.06 -15.38
C VAL A 99 -5.76 -12.29 -16.85
N VAL A 100 -6.68 -11.88 -17.71
CA VAL A 100 -6.50 -11.82 -19.16
C VAL A 100 -6.73 -10.38 -19.61
N ALA A 101 -5.98 -9.94 -20.63
CA ALA A 101 -6.26 -8.68 -21.29
C ALA A 101 -7.39 -8.90 -22.30
N MET A 102 -8.46 -8.12 -22.16
CA MET A 102 -9.63 -8.15 -23.04
C MET A 102 -9.73 -6.81 -23.75
N PRO A 103 -10.16 -6.78 -25.02
CA PRO A 103 -10.54 -5.54 -25.69
C PRO A 103 -11.65 -4.81 -24.91
N SER A 104 -11.55 -3.49 -24.85
CA SER A 104 -12.49 -2.58 -24.19
C SER A 104 -12.64 -1.33 -25.08
N PRO A 105 -13.76 -0.59 -25.00
CA PRO A 105 -13.93 0.66 -25.75
C PRO A 105 -12.83 1.71 -25.50
N ARG A 106 -12.06 1.57 -24.40
CA ARG A 106 -10.93 2.44 -24.04
C ARG A 106 -9.55 1.79 -24.26
N GLY A 107 -9.46 0.76 -25.10
CA GLY A 107 -8.23 0.01 -25.36
C GLY A 107 -8.22 -1.36 -24.66
N LEU A 108 -7.09 -1.79 -24.11
CA LEU A 108 -7.02 -3.05 -23.36
C LEU A 108 -7.48 -2.86 -21.90
N ALA A 109 -8.14 -3.88 -21.35
CA ALA A 109 -8.51 -3.92 -19.94
C ALA A 109 -8.21 -5.30 -19.34
N LEU A 110 -7.68 -5.31 -18.11
CA LEU A 110 -7.44 -6.55 -17.38
C LEU A 110 -8.74 -7.05 -16.73
N SER A 111 -9.10 -8.29 -17.04
CA SER A 111 -10.26 -8.97 -16.46
C SER A 111 -9.82 -10.25 -15.74
N VAL A 112 -10.40 -10.52 -14.57
CA VAL A 112 -10.15 -11.76 -13.83
C VAL A 112 -10.74 -12.92 -14.61
N ARG A 113 -9.95 -13.99 -14.82
CA ARG A 113 -10.44 -15.19 -15.48
C ARG A 113 -11.54 -15.83 -14.61
N ARG A 114 -12.81 -15.74 -15.04
CA ARG A 114 -13.91 -16.50 -14.42
C ARG A 114 -13.79 -17.94 -14.93
N GLY A 115 -13.50 -18.88 -14.04
CA GLY A 115 -13.27 -20.27 -14.42
C GLY A 115 -14.55 -20.95 -14.93
N ARG A 116 -14.43 -21.69 -16.05
CA ARG A 116 -14.71 -23.13 -15.97
C ARG A 116 -13.55 -23.78 -15.21
N ALA A 117 -13.87 -24.75 -14.37
CA ALA A 117 -12.95 -25.44 -13.48
C ALA A 117 -11.69 -25.97 -14.21
N ALA A 118 -10.59 -25.96 -13.47
CA ALA A 118 -9.36 -26.74 -13.62
C ALA A 118 -8.97 -27.23 -15.03
N GLN A 119 -7.89 -26.65 -15.56
CA GLN A 119 -6.79 -27.39 -16.17
C GLN A 119 -5.57 -26.45 -16.32
N GLY A 120 -4.47 -26.78 -15.63
CA GLY A 120 -3.12 -26.39 -16.06
C GLY A 120 -2.50 -25.07 -15.57
N VAL A 121 -2.89 -24.47 -14.44
CA VAL A 121 -2.08 -23.37 -13.87
C VAL A 121 -1.13 -23.95 -12.83
N THR A 122 0.11 -24.22 -13.25
CA THR A 122 1.21 -24.51 -12.34
C THR A 122 1.42 -23.31 -11.42
N THR A 123 1.21 -23.49 -10.12
CA THR A 123 1.67 -22.56 -9.10
C THR A 123 3.16 -22.27 -9.29
N PRO A 124 3.64 -21.03 -9.06
CA PRO A 124 5.08 -20.78 -8.99
C PRO A 124 5.66 -21.71 -7.91
N LYS A 125 6.57 -22.60 -8.29
CA LYS A 125 7.34 -23.40 -7.33
C LYS A 125 8.05 -22.43 -6.39
N LYS A 126 7.97 -22.66 -5.08
CA LYS A 126 8.91 -22.06 -4.13
C LYS A 126 10.31 -22.44 -4.61
N SER A 127 11.16 -21.44 -4.83
CA SER A 127 12.61 -21.66 -4.85
C SER A 127 13.03 -21.89 -3.41
N ASP A 128 13.49 -23.10 -3.12
CA ASP A 128 14.21 -23.43 -1.89
C ASP A 128 15.56 -22.70 -1.84
#